data_AF-A0A258SNX2-F1
#
_entry.id   AF-A0A258SNX2-F1
#
_cell.length_a   1.000
_cell.length_b   1.000
_cell.length_c   1.000
_cell.angle_alpha   90.00
_cell.angle_beta   90.00
_cell.angle_gamma   90.00
#
_symmetry.space_group_name_H-M   'P 1'
#
loop_
_entity.id
_entity.type
_entity.pdbx_description
1 polymer ?
#
loop_
_entity_poly.entity_id
_entity_poly.type
_entity_poly.pdbx_seq_one_letter_code
_entity_poly.pdbx_strand_id
1 'polypeptide(L)'
;MQSEYKLSLPSLTEANADTIAADRMRAAQAGFGFVPNMYGVMANSPGLLDTYVHGYERFRALSGFTPAEQEVVLLAVSRENGCTYCVAAHSFIADKMSGVPEAVTNAIRDGQPIPDARLAALHDFTR
;
A
#
# COMPACT_ATOMS: atom_id res chain seq x y z
N MET A 1 3.76 -14.49 -13.90
CA MET A 1 3.40 -13.90 -15.21
C MET A 1 3.48 -12.39 -15.06
N GLN A 2 4.62 -11.77 -15.36
CA GLN A 2 4.71 -10.31 -15.35
C GLN A 2 4.03 -9.84 -16.63
N SER A 3 2.91 -9.13 -16.52
CA SER A 3 2.29 -8.52 -17.69
C SER A 3 3.27 -7.48 -18.25
N GLU A 4 3.88 -7.77 -19.39
CA GLU A 4 4.82 -6.89 -20.11
C GLU A 4 4.19 -5.58 -20.59
N TYR A 5 2.87 -5.45 -20.50
CA TYR A 5 2.15 -4.25 -20.90
C TYR A 5 2.40 -3.10 -19.92
N LYS A 6 3.12 -2.08 -20.39
CA LYS A 6 3.30 -0.80 -19.69
C LYS A 6 2.14 0.12 -20.05
N LEU A 7 1.40 0.58 -19.04
CA LEU A 7 0.40 1.62 -19.21
C LEU A 7 1.04 2.87 -19.80
N SER A 8 0.44 3.41 -20.87
CA SER A 8 0.84 4.66 -21.52
C SER A 8 0.05 5.87 -21.03
N LEU A 9 -0.87 5.67 -20.08
CA LEU A 9 -1.68 6.74 -19.51
C LEU A 9 -0.79 7.72 -18.73
N PRO A 10 -1.03 9.03 -18.83
CA PRO A 10 -0.29 10.00 -18.05
C PRO A 10 -0.61 9.86 -16.56
N SER A 11 0.34 10.20 -15.69
CA SER A 11 0.02 10.41 -14.28
C SER A 11 -0.67 11.76 -14.14
N LEU A 12 -1.90 11.76 -13.64
CA LEU A 12 -2.65 12.97 -13.32
C LEU A 12 -2.25 13.50 -11.93
N THR A 13 -2.55 14.77 -11.69
CA THR A 13 -2.38 15.48 -10.42
C THR A 13 -3.73 16.05 -9.98
N GLU A 14 -3.80 16.56 -8.76
CA GLU A 14 -4.99 17.24 -8.24
C GLU A 14 -5.49 18.38 -9.15
N ALA A 15 -4.59 19.02 -9.89
CA ALA A 15 -4.90 20.17 -10.73
C ALA A 15 -5.54 19.81 -12.07
N ASN A 16 -5.38 18.57 -12.55
CA ASN A 16 -5.84 18.14 -13.87
C ASN A 16 -6.67 16.84 -13.87
N ALA A 17 -6.91 16.25 -12.70
CA ALA A 17 -7.82 15.12 -12.54
C ALA A 17 -9.28 15.58 -12.43
N ASP A 18 -10.21 14.66 -12.71
CA ASP A 18 -11.63 14.84 -12.38
C ASP A 18 -11.83 15.09 -10.87
N THR A 19 -12.95 15.71 -10.50
CA THR A 19 -13.25 16.12 -9.11
C THR A 19 -13.16 14.95 -8.12
N ILE A 20 -13.70 13.78 -8.47
CA ILE A 20 -13.68 12.59 -7.58
C ILE A 20 -12.22 12.17 -7.32
N ALA A 21 -11.41 12.10 -8.37
CA ALA A 21 -10.02 11.69 -8.25
C ALA A 21 -9.18 12.74 -7.51
N ALA A 22 -9.40 14.02 -7.78
CA ALA A 22 -8.72 15.12 -7.11
C ALA A 22 -9.04 15.17 -5.60
N ASP A 23 -10.29 14.88 -5.20
CA ASP A 23 -10.68 14.78 -3.79
C ASP A 23 -9.96 13.63 -3.08
N ARG A 24 -9.85 12.46 -3.72
CA ARG A 24 -9.10 11.32 -3.18
C ARG A 24 -7.60 11.61 -3.05
N MET A 25 -7.01 12.32 -4.02
CA MET A 25 -5.62 12.76 -3.92
C MET A 25 -5.39 13.75 -2.78
N ARG A 26 -6.26 14.76 -2.62
CA ARG A 26 -6.20 15.70 -1.49
C ARG A 26 -6.28 14.99 -0.14
N ALA A 27 -7.20 14.02 -0.02
CA ALA A 27 -7.32 13.21 1.20
C ALA A 27 -6.05 12.40 1.46
N ALA A 28 -5.43 11.81 0.42
CA ALA A 28 -4.16 11.10 0.54
C ALA A 28 -3.01 12.05 0.97
N GLN A 29 -2.92 13.23 0.36
CA GLN A 29 -1.94 14.25 0.73
C GLN A 29 -2.10 14.68 2.19
N ALA A 30 -3.32 14.84 2.69
CA ALA A 30 -3.60 15.20 4.08
C ALA A 30 -3.28 14.05 5.06
N GLY A 31 -3.54 12.80 4.67
CA GLY A 31 -3.33 11.62 5.52
C GLY A 31 -1.89 11.11 5.56
N PHE A 32 -1.22 11.09 4.40
CA PHE A 32 0.13 10.53 4.25
C PHE A 32 1.22 11.59 4.12
N GLY A 33 0.87 12.84 3.82
CA GLY A 33 1.83 13.89 3.46
C GLY A 33 2.32 13.83 2.00
N PHE A 34 1.81 12.88 1.22
CA PHE A 34 2.10 12.72 -0.21
C PHE A 34 0.93 12.02 -0.92
N VAL A 35 0.83 12.20 -2.24
CA VAL A 35 -0.06 11.42 -3.09
C VAL A 35 0.70 10.20 -3.61
N PRO A 36 0.24 8.95 -3.36
CA PRO A 36 0.86 7.77 -3.94
C PRO A 36 0.88 7.85 -5.48
N ASN A 37 2.04 7.61 -6.10
CA ASN A 37 2.17 7.65 -7.57
C ASN A 37 1.11 6.81 -8.30
N MET A 38 0.72 5.66 -7.72
CA MET A 38 -0.32 4.82 -8.31
C MET A 38 -1.67 5.53 -8.41
N TYR A 39 -2.00 6.45 -7.48
CA TYR A 39 -3.25 7.21 -7.52
C TYR A 39 -3.27 8.17 -8.71
N GLY A 40 -2.12 8.78 -9.04
CA GLY A 40 -1.97 9.62 -10.22
C GLY A 40 -2.33 8.89 -11.52
N VAL A 41 -1.94 7.62 -11.64
CA VAL A 41 -2.29 6.80 -12.82
C VAL A 41 -3.76 6.34 -12.76
N MET A 42 -4.23 5.87 -11.61
CA MET A 42 -5.63 5.43 -11.43
C MET A 42 -6.64 6.55 -11.64
N ALA A 43 -6.25 7.81 -11.44
CA ALA A 43 -7.11 8.97 -11.65
C ALA A 43 -7.60 9.16 -13.09
N ASN A 44 -6.98 8.50 -14.08
CA ASN A 44 -7.53 8.40 -15.43
C ASN A 44 -8.89 7.65 -15.46
N SER A 45 -9.22 6.92 -14.40
CA SER A 45 -10.52 6.30 -14.17
C SER A 45 -10.98 6.61 -12.74
N PRO A 46 -11.72 7.71 -12.52
CA PRO A 46 -12.06 8.17 -11.17
C PRO A 46 -12.78 7.11 -10.33
N GLY A 47 -13.68 6.33 -10.93
CA GLY A 47 -14.37 5.23 -10.25
C GLY A 47 -13.44 4.09 -9.79
N LEU A 48 -12.36 3.82 -10.54
CA LEU A 48 -11.33 2.86 -10.12
C LEU A 48 -10.58 3.37 -8.90
N LEU A 49 -10.08 4.61 -8.95
CA LEU A 49 -9.36 5.21 -7.81
C LEU A 49 -10.24 5.26 -6.56
N ASP A 50 -11.49 5.72 -6.70
CA ASP A 50 -12.43 5.81 -5.58
C ASP A 50 -12.71 4.45 -4.94
N THR A 51 -12.96 3.42 -5.77
CA THR A 51 -13.18 2.05 -5.28
C THR A 51 -11.95 1.48 -4.59
N TYR A 52 -10.76 1.70 -5.15
CA TYR A 52 -9.51 1.24 -4.56
C TYR A 52 -9.28 1.87 -3.18
N VAL A 53 -9.40 3.20 -3.09
CA VAL A 53 -9.22 3.93 -1.83
C VAL A 53 -10.26 3.49 -0.81
N HIS A 54 -11.52 3.33 -1.23
CA HIS A 54 -12.58 2.84 -0.36
C HIS A 54 -12.24 1.46 0.23
N GLY A 55 -11.84 0.50 -0.60
CA GLY A 55 -11.46 -0.84 -0.14
C GLY A 55 -10.29 -0.80 0.84
N TYR A 56 -9.27 0.00 0.54
CA TYR A 56 -8.12 0.21 1.41
C TYR A 56 -8.53 0.81 2.77
N GLU A 57 -9.33 1.88 2.78
CA GLU A 57 -9.84 2.50 4.01
C GLU A 57 -10.66 1.51 4.86
N ARG A 58 -11.50 0.70 4.21
CA ARG A 58 -12.28 -0.34 4.90
C ARG A 58 -11.39 -1.41 5.52
N PHE A 59 -10.36 -1.87 4.82
CA PHE A 59 -9.38 -2.81 5.40
C PHE A 59 -8.71 -2.20 6.64
N ARG A 60 -8.25 -0.95 6.55
CA ARG A 60 -7.62 -0.24 7.68
C ARG A 60 -8.55 -0.08 8.88
N ALA A 61 -9.81 0.24 8.63
CA ALA A 61 -10.77 0.55 9.69
C ALA A 61 -11.45 -0.69 10.29
N LEU A 62 -11.67 -1.74 9.50
CA LEU A 62 -12.59 -2.83 9.86
C LEU A 62 -11.96 -4.23 9.89
N SER A 63 -10.66 -4.37 9.59
CA SER A 63 -10.00 -5.69 9.61
C SER A 63 -9.84 -6.28 11.01
N GLY A 64 -9.90 -5.46 12.06
CA GLY A 64 -9.60 -5.88 13.44
C GLY A 64 -8.10 -6.01 13.73
N PHE A 65 -7.24 -5.76 12.75
CA PHE A 65 -5.79 -5.72 12.92
C PHE A 65 -5.31 -4.34 13.40
N THR A 66 -4.23 -4.33 14.17
CA THR A 66 -3.48 -3.11 14.48
C THR A 66 -2.79 -2.54 13.23
N PRO A 67 -2.40 -1.25 13.21
CA PRO A 67 -1.68 -0.68 12.07
C PRO A 67 -0.42 -1.48 11.68
N ALA A 68 0.35 -1.96 12.66
CA ALA A 68 1.54 -2.76 12.40
C ALA A 68 1.21 -4.11 11.73
N GLU A 69 0.19 -4.81 12.21
CA GLU A 69 -0.28 -6.08 11.63
C GLU A 69 -0.81 -5.90 10.19
N GLN A 70 -1.51 -4.79 9.93
CA GLN A 70 -2.00 -4.46 8.60
C GLN A 70 -0.85 -4.33 7.60
N GLU A 71 0.26 -3.70 7.99
CA GLU A 71 1.44 -3.60 7.11
C GLU A 71 2.16 -4.92 6.94
N VAL A 72 2.20 -5.77 7.97
CA VAL A 72 2.75 -7.13 7.82
C VAL A 72 1.97 -7.91 6.77
N VAL A 73 0.63 -7.84 6.80
CA VAL A 73 -0.23 -8.45 5.76
C VAL A 73 0.07 -7.85 4.38
N LEU A 74 0.03 -6.53 4.25
CA LEU A 74 0.20 -5.84 2.97
C LEU A 74 1.60 -6.06 2.39
N LEU A 75 2.65 -6.06 3.22
CA LEU A 75 4.02 -6.30 2.81
C LEU A 75 4.27 -7.77 2.44
N ALA A 76 3.67 -8.71 3.16
CA ALA A 76 3.73 -10.14 2.83
C ALA A 76 3.13 -10.42 1.44
N VAL A 77 1.88 -9.99 1.20
CA VAL A 77 1.22 -10.13 -0.11
C VAL A 77 2.02 -9.42 -1.21
N SER A 78 2.57 -8.24 -0.92
CA SER A 78 3.37 -7.48 -1.88
C SER A 78 4.61 -8.25 -2.32
N ARG A 79 5.30 -8.89 -1.38
CA ARG A 79 6.49 -9.69 -1.66
C ARG A 79 6.16 -10.96 -2.41
N GLU A 80 5.14 -11.70 -1.98
CA GLU A 80 4.70 -12.94 -2.62
C GLU A 80 4.32 -12.72 -4.09
N ASN A 81 3.65 -11.59 -4.38
CA ASN A 81 3.27 -11.22 -5.74
C ASN A 81 4.39 -10.52 -6.53
N GLY A 82 5.59 -10.35 -5.96
CA GLY A 82 6.71 -9.68 -6.63
C GLY A 82 6.45 -8.19 -6.96
N CYS A 83 5.55 -7.52 -6.23
CA CYS A 83 5.22 -6.12 -6.48
C CYS A 83 6.27 -5.18 -5.86
N THR A 84 7.28 -4.79 -6.64
CA THR A 84 8.37 -3.90 -6.18
C THR A 84 7.84 -2.55 -5.65
N TYR A 85 6.85 -1.96 -6.33
CA TYR A 85 6.23 -0.71 -5.87
C TYR A 85 5.54 -0.87 -4.52
N CYS A 86 4.75 -1.93 -4.37
CA CYS A 86 4.00 -2.20 -3.15
C CYS A 86 4.94 -2.50 -1.97
N VAL A 87 6.01 -3.27 -2.20
CA VAL A 87 7.06 -3.50 -1.21
C VAL A 87 7.68 -2.19 -0.75
N ALA A 88 8.03 -1.29 -1.66
CA ALA A 88 8.59 0.02 -1.30
C ALA A 88 7.59 0.88 -0.50
N ALA A 89 6.34 0.97 -0.97
CA ALA A 89 5.30 1.77 -0.33
C ALA A 89 4.95 1.25 1.08
N HIS A 90 4.69 -0.04 1.21
CA HIS A 90 4.29 -0.63 2.49
C HIS A 90 5.46 -0.73 3.48
N SER A 91 6.71 -0.87 3.04
CA SER A 91 7.85 -0.70 3.96
C SER A 91 7.94 0.72 4.52
N PHE A 92 7.75 1.75 3.68
CA PHE A 92 7.76 3.14 4.17
C PHE A 92 6.65 3.39 5.19
N ILE A 93 5.42 2.97 4.89
CA ILE A 93 4.29 3.17 5.81
C ILE A 93 4.47 2.34 7.09
N ALA A 94 4.95 1.10 6.99
CA ALA A 94 5.33 0.26 8.12
C ALA A 94 6.24 0.96 9.11
N ASP A 95 7.38 1.46 8.62
CA ASP A 95 8.43 2.01 9.47
C ASP A 95 8.12 3.43 9.96
N LYS A 96 7.43 4.24 9.15
CA LYS A 96 7.23 5.68 9.44
C LYS A 96 5.87 6.04 10.01
N MET A 97 4.86 5.18 9.84
CA MET A 97 3.47 5.52 10.18
C MET A 97 2.80 4.48 11.07
N SER A 98 3.03 3.20 10.82
CA SER A 98 2.30 2.11 11.46
C SER A 98 3.03 1.48 12.65
N GLY A 99 4.28 1.89 12.91
CA GLY A 99 5.06 1.46 14.08
C GLY A 99 5.57 0.02 14.00
N VAL A 100 5.75 -0.51 12.79
CA VAL A 100 6.43 -1.81 12.61
C VAL A 100 7.91 -1.63 12.94
N PRO A 101 8.52 -2.50 13.77
CA PRO A 101 9.96 -2.45 13.99
C PRO A 101 10.71 -2.70 12.68
N GLU A 102 11.71 -1.87 12.35
CA GLU A 102 12.48 -2.00 11.09
C GLU A 102 13.10 -3.39 10.92
N ALA A 103 13.46 -4.08 12.02
CA ALA A 103 13.93 -5.46 11.98
C ALA A 103 12.90 -6.45 11.40
N VAL A 104 11.60 -6.22 11.65
CA VAL A 104 10.50 -7.02 11.08
C VAL A 104 10.33 -6.68 9.59
N THR A 105 10.26 -5.39 9.25
CA THR A 105 10.14 -4.94 7.86
C THR A 105 11.29 -5.47 6.99
N ASN A 106 12.53 -5.34 7.47
CA ASN A 106 13.72 -5.85 6.78
C ASN A 106 13.69 -7.38 6.68
N ALA A 107 13.31 -8.09 7.74
CA ALA A 107 13.19 -9.55 7.69
C ALA A 107 12.19 -10.00 6.61
N ILE A 108 11.03 -9.36 6.51
CA ILE A 108 10.06 -9.67 5.45
C ILE A 108 10.67 -9.39 4.07
N ARG A 109 11.25 -8.20 3.86
CA ARG A 109 11.84 -7.81 2.57
C ARG A 109 12.92 -8.80 2.11
N ASP A 110 13.81 -9.16 3.03
CA ASP A 110 15.00 -9.98 2.76
C ASP A 110 14.73 -11.49 2.85
N GLY A 111 13.49 -11.89 3.17
CA GLY A 111 13.11 -13.29 3.35
C GLY A 111 13.81 -13.97 4.52
N GLN A 112 14.05 -13.22 5.59
CA GLN A 112 14.70 -13.69 6.82
C GLN A 112 13.67 -14.01 7.91
N PRO A 113 14.06 -14.77 8.94
CA PRO A 113 13.18 -15.01 10.10
C PRO A 113 12.74 -13.71 10.76
N ILE A 114 11.42 -13.58 10.99
CA ILE A 114 10.82 -12.42 11.66
C ILE A 114 11.01 -12.59 13.18
N PRO A 115 11.57 -11.58 13.89
CA PRO A 115 11.93 -11.71 15.31
C PRO A 115 10.74 -11.66 16.27
N ASP A 116 9.56 -11.24 15.81
CA ASP A 116 8.31 -11.24 16.57
C ASP A 116 7.44 -12.44 16.19
N ALA A 117 7.14 -13.32 17.14
CA ALA A 117 6.42 -14.57 16.88
C ALA A 117 4.97 -14.35 16.38
N ARG A 118 4.30 -13.28 16.82
CA ARG A 118 2.93 -12.98 16.42
C ARG A 118 2.92 -12.46 14.98
N LEU A 119 3.80 -11.53 14.66
CA LEU A 119 3.94 -10.97 13.31
C LEU A 119 4.48 -12.03 12.33
N ALA A 120 5.36 -12.92 12.78
CA ALA A 120 5.81 -14.07 11.99
C ALA A 120 4.64 -14.99 11.61
N ALA A 121 3.80 -15.37 12.58
CA ALA A 121 2.63 -16.21 12.32
C ALA A 121 1.64 -15.54 11.35
N LEU A 122 1.43 -14.22 11.48
CA LEU A 122 0.56 -13.47 10.57
C LEU A 122 1.13 -13.40 9.14
N HIS A 123 2.43 -13.12 9.01
CA HIS A 123 3.14 -13.16 7.73
C HIS A 123 3.00 -14.53 7.06
N ASP A 124 3.24 -15.60 7.81
CA ASP A 124 3.22 -16.97 7.29
C ASP A 124 1.83 -17.45 6.87
N PHE A 125 0.78 -16.96 7.52
CA PHE A 125 -0.61 -17.22 7.12
C PHE A 125 -1.00 -16.48 5.83
N THR A 126 -0.35 -15.34 5.56
CA THR A 126 -0.75 -14.41 4.49
C THR A 126 -0.14 -14.78 3.13
N ARG A 127 1.05 -15.39 3.13
CA ARG A 127 1.79 -15.76 1.91
C ARG A 127 1.17 -16.94 1.16
#